data_AF-A0A428Q2Y8-F1
#
_entry.id   AF-A0A428Q2Y8-F1
#
_cell.length_a   1.000
_cell.length_b   1.000
_cell.length_c   1.000
_cell.angle_alpha   90.00
_cell.angle_beta   90.00
_cell.angle_gamma   90.00
#
_symmetry.space_group_name_H-M   'P 1'
#
loop_
_entity.id
_entity.type
_entity.pdbx_description
1 polymer ?
#
loop_
_entity_poly.entity_id
_entity_poly.type
_entity_poly.pdbx_seq_one_letter_code
_entity_poly.pdbx_strand_id
1 'polypeptide(L)'
;MSTQPGPQQPQYPPELDENWVIASREVLIFTHQVPESDDEKMRLLNKKSEHFQFYFWTALDRARRLNKPLDGSVRLWEHHDLLGMLLWWRKCTRSLTTTDIGESNDGLWKDLLMSSPWFDCPIFHDLLWEVVMGCDGLPQTDTNGKVMVKKRNPKSAALEKKFFDRWWLTASRLPLRRFENGDAVLPITARYYQAQYGTASMEWHMPPTDWVERDGDLWVDVDECGPEILAF
;
A
#
# COMPACT_ATOMS: atom_id res chain seq x y z
N MET A 1 46.50 6.49 -4.40
CA MET A 1 45.39 5.55 -4.16
C MET A 1 44.13 6.24 -4.65
N SER A 2 43.62 5.83 -5.82
CA SER A 2 42.41 6.40 -6.40
C SER A 2 41.18 5.70 -5.81
N THR A 3 40.39 6.44 -5.04
CA THR A 3 39.07 6.03 -4.58
C THR A 3 38.12 5.98 -5.77
N GLN A 4 37.59 4.81 -6.10
CA GLN A 4 36.49 4.71 -7.06
C GLN A 4 35.24 5.36 -6.47
N PRO A 5 34.50 6.18 -7.23
CA PRO A 5 33.20 6.66 -6.80
C PRO A 5 32.23 5.47 -6.77
N GLY A 6 31.53 5.32 -5.65
CA GLY A 6 30.45 4.33 -5.50
C GLY A 6 29.33 4.55 -6.54
N PRO A 7 28.44 3.56 -6.71
CA PRO A 7 27.38 3.63 -7.72
C PRO A 7 26.53 4.88 -7.50
N GLN A 8 26.58 5.81 -8.47
CA GLN A 8 25.73 6.99 -8.50
C GLN A 8 24.29 6.54 -8.74
N GLN A 9 23.41 6.85 -7.79
CA GLN A 9 21.97 6.70 -8.00
C GLN A 9 21.55 7.60 -9.17
N PRO A 10 20.65 7.17 -10.07
CA PRO A 10 20.17 8.02 -11.14
C PRO A 10 19.52 9.27 -10.54
N GLN A 11 20.03 10.45 -10.90
CA GLN A 11 19.44 11.73 -10.55
C GLN A 11 18.19 11.94 -11.42
N TYR A 12 17.03 11.54 -10.92
CA TYR A 12 15.76 11.97 -11.49
C TYR A 12 15.45 13.39 -10.98
N PRO A 13 14.90 14.29 -11.82
CA PRO A 13 14.45 15.60 -11.36
C PRO A 13 13.41 15.44 -10.23
N PRO A 14 13.42 16.30 -9.19
CA PRO A 14 12.49 16.22 -8.04
C PRO A 14 11.01 16.20 -8.45
N GLU A 15 10.70 16.79 -9.60
CA GLU A 15 9.35 16.83 -10.17
C GLU A 15 8.81 15.44 -10.56
N LEU A 16 9.67 14.46 -10.89
CA LEU A 16 9.26 13.08 -11.15
C LEU A 16 9.02 12.29 -9.85
N ASP A 17 9.71 12.64 -8.77
CA ASP A 17 9.51 12.07 -7.44
C ASP A 17 8.20 12.57 -6.79
N GLU A 18 7.63 13.68 -7.26
CA GLU A 18 6.36 14.22 -6.75
C GLU A 18 5.19 14.04 -7.74
N ASN A 19 5.46 14.00 -9.05
CA ASN A 19 4.45 13.83 -10.09
C ASN A 19 4.48 12.42 -10.70
N TRP A 20 3.94 11.48 -9.94
CA TRP A 20 3.88 10.06 -10.27
C TRP A 20 3.16 9.74 -11.59
N VAL A 21 2.24 10.61 -12.03
CA VAL A 21 1.58 10.48 -13.33
C VAL A 21 2.58 10.69 -14.47
N ILE A 22 3.52 11.62 -14.34
CA ILE A 22 4.59 11.84 -15.32
C ILE A 22 5.59 10.68 -15.25
N ALA A 23 6.02 10.27 -14.06
CA ALA A 23 6.92 9.13 -13.89
C ALA A 23 6.39 7.84 -14.54
N SER A 24 5.08 7.60 -14.48
CA SER A 24 4.42 6.46 -15.14
C SER A 24 4.56 6.41 -16.66
N ARG A 25 4.78 7.58 -17.29
CA ARG A 25 4.87 7.76 -18.74
C ARG A 25 6.30 7.89 -19.23
N GLU A 26 7.23 8.24 -18.36
CA GLU A 26 8.60 8.62 -18.74
C GLU A 26 9.67 7.69 -18.16
N VAL A 27 9.43 7.04 -17.03
CA VAL A 27 10.41 6.13 -16.43
C VAL A 27 10.32 4.76 -17.10
N LEU A 28 11.43 4.34 -17.71
CA LEU A 28 11.53 3.13 -18.53
C LEU A 28 10.96 1.88 -17.86
N ILE A 29 11.22 1.63 -16.58
CA ILE A 29 10.73 0.43 -15.90
C ILE A 29 9.19 0.33 -15.88
N PHE A 30 8.49 1.47 -15.97
CA PHE A 30 7.04 1.55 -16.00
C PHE A 30 6.46 1.51 -17.42
N THR A 31 7.20 2.03 -18.40
CA THR A 31 6.80 2.05 -19.82
C THR A 31 7.16 0.80 -20.60
N HIS A 32 8.02 -0.09 -20.05
CA HIS A 32 8.33 -1.37 -20.66
C HIS A 32 7.05 -2.14 -20.98
N GLN A 33 6.93 -2.52 -22.25
CA GLN A 33 5.82 -3.35 -22.71
C GLN A 33 5.79 -4.64 -21.90
N VAL A 34 4.60 -5.01 -21.44
CA VAL A 34 4.41 -6.28 -20.73
C VAL A 34 4.67 -7.41 -21.74
N PRO A 35 5.66 -8.28 -21.48
CA PRO A 35 5.97 -9.39 -22.37
C PRO A 35 4.77 -10.34 -22.51
N GLU A 36 4.69 -11.03 -23.65
CA GLU A 36 3.64 -12.04 -23.89
C GLU A 36 3.88 -13.32 -23.08
N SER A 37 5.15 -13.65 -22.80
CA SER A 37 5.53 -14.78 -21.96
C SER A 37 5.19 -14.53 -20.49
N ASP A 38 4.48 -15.47 -19.87
CA ASP A 38 4.09 -15.39 -18.46
C ASP A 38 5.32 -15.27 -17.53
N ASP A 39 6.42 -15.95 -17.83
CA ASP A 39 7.64 -15.90 -17.02
C ASP A 39 8.31 -14.51 -17.08
N GLU A 40 8.35 -13.91 -18.27
CA GLU A 40 8.94 -12.59 -18.47
C GLU A 40 8.03 -11.49 -17.91
N LYS A 41 6.72 -11.66 -18.02
CA LYS A 41 5.71 -10.84 -17.36
C LYS A 41 5.88 -10.88 -15.85
N MET A 42 6.01 -12.06 -15.24
CA MET A 42 6.24 -12.19 -13.80
C MET A 42 7.57 -11.55 -13.37
N ARG A 43 8.65 -11.70 -14.14
CA ARG A 43 9.92 -11.01 -13.87
C ARG A 43 9.78 -9.49 -13.94
N LEU A 44 9.07 -8.96 -14.94
CA LEU A 44 8.81 -7.53 -15.06
C LEU A 44 7.94 -7.01 -13.89
N LEU A 45 6.92 -7.76 -13.49
CA LEU A 45 6.07 -7.42 -12.34
C LEU A 45 6.87 -7.39 -11.03
N ASN A 46 7.77 -8.36 -10.83
CA ASN A 46 8.67 -8.36 -9.67
C ASN A 46 9.59 -7.14 -9.68
N LYS A 47 10.23 -6.82 -10.83
CA LYS A 47 11.07 -5.63 -10.97
C LYS A 47 10.30 -4.33 -10.73
N LYS A 48 9.06 -4.25 -11.23
CA LYS A 48 8.15 -3.12 -10.95
C LYS A 48 7.88 -3.05 -9.45
N SER A 49 7.47 -4.15 -8.80
CA SER A 49 7.24 -4.18 -7.35
C SER A 49 8.46 -3.76 -6.53
N GLU A 50 9.66 -4.24 -6.86
CA GLU A 50 10.92 -3.80 -6.22
C GLU A 50 11.17 -2.31 -6.41
N HIS A 51 10.92 -1.78 -7.61
CA HIS A 51 11.09 -0.36 -7.90
C HIS A 51 10.05 0.49 -7.18
N PHE A 52 8.80 0.04 -7.06
CA PHE A 52 7.80 0.68 -6.21
C PHE A 52 8.26 0.69 -4.74
N GLN A 53 8.73 -0.44 -4.23
CA GLN A 53 9.27 -0.54 -2.87
C GLN A 53 10.41 0.44 -2.62
N PHE A 54 11.38 0.45 -3.52
CA PHE A 54 12.59 1.24 -3.34
C PHE A 54 12.40 2.72 -3.63
N TYR A 55 11.64 3.09 -4.66
CA TYR A 55 11.50 4.49 -5.07
C TYR A 55 10.26 5.15 -4.50
N PHE A 56 9.08 4.52 -4.62
CA PHE A 56 7.83 5.16 -4.22
C PHE A 56 7.72 5.27 -2.69
N TRP A 57 7.77 4.14 -1.98
CA TRP A 57 7.61 4.18 -0.53
C TRP A 57 8.76 4.94 0.15
N THR A 58 9.98 4.83 -0.36
CA THR A 58 11.14 5.59 0.14
C THR A 58 11.08 7.08 -0.22
N ALA A 59 10.64 7.47 -1.41
CA ALA A 59 10.48 8.90 -1.75
C ALA A 59 9.42 9.55 -0.85
N LEU A 60 8.32 8.84 -0.59
CA LEU A 60 7.27 9.32 0.30
C LEU A 60 7.73 9.35 1.76
N ASP A 61 8.63 8.44 2.14
CA ASP A 61 9.35 8.50 3.42
C ASP A 61 10.22 9.76 3.52
N ARG A 62 11.04 10.03 2.49
CA ARG A 62 11.94 11.20 2.41
C ARG A 62 11.19 12.52 2.41
N ALA A 63 10.03 12.58 1.76
CA ALA A 63 9.10 13.71 1.82
C ALA A 63 8.48 13.91 3.23
N ARG A 64 8.89 13.09 4.21
CA ARG A 64 8.44 13.07 5.61
C ARG A 64 6.94 12.84 5.79
N ARG A 65 6.24 12.35 4.76
CA ARG A 65 4.81 11.98 4.84
C ARG A 65 4.55 10.78 5.77
N LEU A 66 5.60 9.99 6.02
CA LEU A 66 5.59 8.80 6.87
C LEU A 66 6.13 9.05 8.29
N ASN A 67 6.53 10.28 8.58
CA ASN A 67 6.98 10.70 9.91
C ASN A 67 5.83 11.37 10.65
N LYS A 68 5.75 11.20 11.97
CA LYS A 68 4.79 11.93 12.82
C LYS A 68 5.52 12.87 13.79
N PRO A 69 4.79 13.84 14.34
CA PRO A 69 4.37 13.63 15.72
C PRO A 69 2.87 13.37 15.86
N LEU A 70 2.51 12.80 17.00
CA LEU A 70 1.14 12.52 17.49
C LEU A 70 0.28 13.78 17.69
N ASP A 71 0.79 14.96 17.33
CA ASP A 71 0.17 16.27 17.54
C ASP A 71 -0.68 16.77 16.36
N GLY A 72 -0.76 15.99 15.27
CA GLY A 72 -1.60 16.29 14.11
C GLY A 72 -1.01 17.29 13.11
N SER A 73 0.27 17.65 13.23
CA SER A 73 0.88 18.70 12.39
C SER A 73 1.53 18.23 11.08
N VAL A 74 1.52 16.93 10.76
CA VAL A 74 2.07 16.40 9.49
C VAL A 74 0.93 16.07 8.54
N ARG A 75 1.05 16.48 7.26
CA ARG A 75 0.12 16.09 6.19
C ARG A 75 -0.01 14.57 6.18
N LEU A 76 -1.15 14.07 6.66
CA LEU A 76 -1.50 12.67 6.59
C LEU A 76 -1.66 12.28 5.11
N TRP A 77 -1.49 10.99 4.82
CA TRP A 77 -1.87 10.48 3.52
C TRP A 77 -3.34 10.71 3.31
N GLU A 78 -3.72 11.09 2.10
CA GLU A 78 -5.10 11.30 1.72
C GLU A 78 -5.63 10.11 0.93
N HIS A 79 -6.94 9.93 0.91
CA HIS A 79 -7.61 8.87 0.15
C HIS A 79 -7.17 8.84 -1.33
N HIS A 80 -6.95 10.02 -1.92
CA HIS A 80 -6.54 10.15 -3.32
C HIS A 80 -5.09 9.70 -3.60
N ASP A 81 -4.19 9.70 -2.61
CA ASP A 81 -2.80 9.24 -2.79
C ASP A 81 -2.77 7.73 -3.10
N LEU A 82 -3.49 6.92 -2.30
CA LEU A 82 -3.56 5.47 -2.50
C LEU A 82 -4.33 5.12 -3.79
N LEU A 83 -5.38 5.88 -4.11
CA LEU A 83 -6.19 5.67 -5.31
C LEU A 83 -5.37 5.95 -6.56
N GLY A 84 -4.65 7.07 -6.55
CA GLY A 84 -3.73 7.44 -7.63
C GLY A 84 -2.69 6.36 -7.89
N MET A 85 -2.11 5.79 -6.82
CA MET A 85 -1.14 4.70 -6.92
C MET A 85 -1.78 3.41 -7.49
N LEU A 86 -2.99 3.06 -7.04
CA LEU A 86 -3.65 1.83 -7.48
C LEU A 86 -4.06 1.92 -8.96
N LEU A 87 -4.64 3.05 -9.38
CA LEU A 87 -4.93 3.35 -10.78
C LEU A 87 -3.66 3.39 -11.63
N TRP A 88 -2.56 3.91 -11.09
CA TRP A 88 -1.27 3.89 -11.74
C TRP A 88 -0.73 2.46 -11.92
N TRP A 89 -0.84 1.61 -10.89
CA TRP A 89 -0.42 0.21 -10.97
C TRP A 89 -1.19 -0.53 -12.07
N ARG A 90 -2.51 -0.33 -12.14
CA ARG A 90 -3.37 -0.86 -13.22
C ARG A 90 -2.90 -0.46 -14.61
N LYS A 91 -2.54 0.82 -14.80
CA LYS A 91 -1.97 1.32 -16.06
C LYS A 91 -0.65 0.63 -16.40
N CYS A 92 0.23 0.44 -15.42
CA CYS A 92 1.52 -0.24 -15.61
C CYS A 92 1.39 -1.73 -15.95
N THR A 93 0.31 -2.39 -15.53
CA THR A 93 0.06 -3.81 -15.78
C THR A 93 -0.89 -4.07 -16.95
N ARG A 94 -1.27 -3.01 -17.71
CA ARG A 94 -2.23 -3.05 -18.82
C ARG A 94 -3.58 -3.65 -18.43
N SER A 95 -4.01 -3.48 -17.18
CA SER A 95 -5.40 -3.75 -16.83
C SER A 95 -6.25 -2.64 -17.45
N LEU A 96 -7.05 -2.97 -18.47
CA LEU A 96 -7.94 -2.03 -19.17
C LEU A 96 -9.08 -1.49 -18.30
N THR A 97 -9.19 -1.97 -17.07
CA THR A 97 -10.17 -1.54 -16.09
C THR A 97 -9.72 -0.23 -15.42
N THR A 98 -10.07 0.90 -16.02
CA THR A 98 -10.26 2.15 -15.26
C THR A 98 -11.57 2.04 -14.50
N THR A 99 -11.58 1.23 -13.46
CA THR A 99 -12.76 1.01 -12.63
C THR A 99 -12.52 1.58 -11.24
N ASP A 100 -13.60 1.96 -10.57
CA ASP A 100 -13.57 2.48 -9.22
C ASP A 100 -13.06 1.41 -8.24
N ILE A 101 -12.76 1.84 -7.01
CA ILE A 101 -12.30 0.93 -5.94
C ILE A 101 -13.38 -0.14 -5.72
N GLY A 102 -12.96 -1.39 -5.78
CA GLY A 102 -13.85 -2.53 -5.49
C GLY A 102 -14.73 -2.97 -6.66
N GLU A 103 -14.38 -2.55 -7.87
CA GLU A 103 -14.99 -3.04 -9.11
C GLU A 103 -14.09 -4.00 -9.90
N SER A 104 -12.78 -4.01 -9.63
CA SER A 104 -11.81 -4.85 -10.34
C SER A 104 -11.55 -6.17 -9.61
N ASN A 105 -11.46 -7.25 -10.38
CA ASN A 105 -11.07 -8.57 -9.89
C ASN A 105 -9.58 -8.88 -10.20
N ASP A 106 -8.73 -7.85 -10.19
CA ASP A 106 -7.31 -7.96 -10.57
C ASP A 106 -6.41 -8.47 -9.43
N GLY A 107 -6.81 -8.24 -8.17
CA GLY A 107 -6.03 -8.58 -6.98
C GLY A 107 -4.85 -7.66 -6.70
N LEU A 108 -4.74 -6.52 -7.40
CA LEU A 108 -3.62 -5.58 -7.27
C LEU A 108 -3.51 -4.97 -5.88
N TRP A 109 -4.62 -4.84 -5.16
CA TRP A 109 -4.61 -4.35 -3.77
C TRP A 109 -3.67 -5.19 -2.88
N LYS A 110 -3.54 -6.49 -3.15
CA LYS A 110 -2.66 -7.36 -2.38
C LYS A 110 -1.20 -7.05 -2.71
N ASP A 111 -0.86 -6.91 -3.99
CA ASP A 111 0.50 -6.58 -4.40
C ASP A 111 0.93 -5.23 -3.82
N LEU A 112 -0.01 -4.28 -3.78
CA LEU A 112 0.14 -2.99 -3.15
C LEU A 112 0.46 -3.13 -1.65
N LEU A 113 -0.39 -3.85 -0.91
CA LEU A 113 -0.19 -4.13 0.52
C LEU A 113 1.18 -4.78 0.77
N MET A 114 1.52 -5.82 -0.01
CA MET A 114 2.76 -6.58 0.14
C MET A 114 4.02 -5.77 -0.22
N SER A 115 3.87 -4.67 -0.95
CA SER A 115 4.95 -3.71 -1.23
C SER A 115 5.04 -2.60 -0.18
N SER A 116 3.99 -2.38 0.59
CA SER A 116 3.85 -1.22 1.45
C SER A 116 4.53 -1.39 2.82
N PRO A 117 4.75 -0.31 3.58
CA PRO A 117 5.18 -0.38 4.98
C PRO A 117 4.24 -1.18 5.91
N TRP A 118 2.99 -1.41 5.48
CA TRP A 118 1.97 -2.15 6.23
C TRP A 118 1.88 -3.65 5.85
N PHE A 119 2.84 -4.18 5.10
CA PHE A 119 2.79 -5.54 4.53
C PHE A 119 2.50 -6.69 5.52
N ASP A 120 2.85 -6.52 6.80
CA ASP A 120 2.60 -7.46 7.89
C ASP A 120 1.71 -6.86 8.99
N CYS A 121 1.02 -5.75 8.72
CA CYS A 121 0.15 -5.08 9.68
C CYS A 121 -1.04 -5.99 10.04
N PRO A 122 -1.26 -6.30 11.33
CA PRO A 122 -2.28 -7.26 11.76
C PRO A 122 -3.70 -6.90 11.31
N ILE A 123 -3.99 -5.61 11.10
CA ILE A 123 -5.31 -5.15 10.66
C ILE A 123 -5.71 -5.72 9.30
N PHE A 124 -4.76 -6.14 8.45
CA PHE A 124 -5.07 -6.69 7.13
C PHE A 124 -5.13 -8.22 7.12
N HIS A 125 -4.93 -8.88 8.26
CA HIS A 125 -4.79 -10.33 8.34
C HIS A 125 -6.01 -11.09 7.76
N ASP A 126 -7.22 -10.66 8.07
CA ASP A 126 -8.48 -11.25 7.57
C ASP A 126 -8.73 -11.00 6.08
N LEU A 127 -8.05 -10.04 5.45
CA LEU A 127 -8.10 -9.85 3.99
C LEU A 127 -7.19 -10.85 3.27
N LEU A 128 -6.11 -11.27 3.92
CA LEU A 128 -5.15 -12.23 3.38
C LEU A 128 -5.53 -13.68 3.68
N TRP A 129 -6.19 -13.91 4.82
CA TRP A 129 -6.51 -15.23 5.34
C TRP A 129 -7.98 -15.35 5.69
N GLU A 130 -8.54 -16.54 5.47
CA GLU A 130 -9.88 -16.89 5.95
C GLU A 130 -9.82 -18.16 6.79
N VAL A 131 -10.70 -18.23 7.78
CA VAL A 131 -10.85 -19.41 8.64
C VAL A 131 -11.39 -20.56 7.80
N VAL A 132 -10.79 -21.74 7.96
CA VAL A 132 -11.30 -22.96 7.34
C VAL A 132 -12.47 -23.45 8.19
N MET A 133 -13.67 -23.47 7.59
CA MET A 133 -14.89 -23.90 8.26
C MET A 133 -15.14 -25.39 7.95
N GLY A 134 -15.58 -26.14 8.97
CA GLY A 134 -16.02 -27.52 8.83
C GLY A 134 -17.42 -27.61 8.22
N CYS A 135 -17.86 -28.84 7.93
CA CYS A 135 -19.20 -29.12 7.41
C CYS A 135 -20.32 -28.75 8.40
N ASP A 136 -19.96 -28.63 9.68
CA ASP A 136 -20.80 -28.18 10.80
C ASP A 136 -20.87 -26.64 10.91
N GLY A 137 -20.15 -25.91 10.06
CA GLY A 137 -20.06 -24.46 10.13
C GLY A 137 -19.21 -23.93 11.29
N LEU A 138 -18.40 -24.79 11.94
CA LEU A 138 -17.48 -24.39 13.00
C LEU A 138 -16.04 -24.23 12.46
N PRO A 139 -15.21 -23.38 13.09
CA PRO A 139 -13.79 -23.28 12.75
C PRO A 139 -13.08 -24.63 12.92
N GLN A 140 -12.41 -25.09 11.88
CA GLN A 140 -11.54 -26.27 11.98
C GLN A 140 -10.27 -25.92 12.77
N THR A 141 -9.80 -26.87 13.55
CA THR A 141 -8.54 -26.76 14.29
C THR A 141 -7.56 -27.83 13.84
N ASP A 142 -6.27 -27.51 13.90
CA ASP A 142 -5.21 -28.47 13.64
C ASP A 142 -5.01 -29.42 14.84
N THR A 143 -4.07 -30.36 14.71
CA THR A 143 -3.74 -31.33 15.76
C THR A 143 -3.27 -30.71 17.08
N ASN A 144 -2.90 -29.43 17.09
CA ASN A 144 -2.49 -28.68 18.28
C ASN A 144 -3.62 -27.78 18.81
N GLY A 145 -4.84 -27.88 18.27
CA GLY A 145 -5.99 -27.07 18.66
C GLY A 145 -5.97 -25.64 18.10
N LYS A 146 -5.08 -25.32 17.16
CA LYS A 146 -5.01 -23.99 16.54
C LYS A 146 -5.98 -23.87 15.38
N VAL A 147 -6.71 -22.76 15.29
CA VAL A 147 -7.64 -22.49 14.18
C VAL A 147 -6.90 -22.54 12.84
N MET A 148 -7.40 -23.38 11.94
CA MET A 148 -6.90 -23.49 10.58
C MET A 148 -7.33 -22.30 9.75
N VAL A 149 -6.38 -21.72 9.02
CA VAL A 149 -6.62 -20.63 8.08
C VAL A 149 -6.07 -20.98 6.71
N LYS A 150 -6.70 -20.47 5.66
CA LYS A 150 -6.24 -20.61 4.27
C LYS A 150 -6.13 -19.24 3.61
N LYS A 151 -5.25 -19.13 2.61
CA LYS A 151 -5.08 -17.88 1.86
C LYS A 151 -6.35 -17.56 1.09
N ARG A 152 -6.84 -16.33 1.21
CA ARG A 152 -7.93 -15.83 0.36
C ARG A 152 -7.45 -15.65 -1.07
N ASN A 153 -8.37 -15.78 -2.02
CA ASN A 153 -8.15 -15.34 -3.39
C ASN A 153 -8.15 -13.79 -3.42
N PRO A 154 -7.03 -13.14 -3.76
CA PRO A 154 -6.97 -11.68 -3.76
C PRO A 154 -7.80 -11.04 -4.86
N LYS A 155 -8.19 -11.79 -5.90
CA LYS A 155 -8.96 -11.27 -7.06
C LYS A 155 -10.40 -10.85 -6.75
N SER A 156 -10.82 -10.79 -5.49
CA SER A 156 -12.16 -10.33 -5.14
C SER A 156 -12.20 -8.82 -5.03
N ALA A 157 -13.04 -8.17 -5.83
CA ALA A 157 -13.25 -6.73 -5.78
C ALA A 157 -13.74 -6.26 -4.39
N ALA A 158 -14.55 -7.08 -3.70
CA ALA A 158 -14.96 -6.78 -2.32
C ALA A 158 -13.78 -6.72 -1.33
N LEU A 159 -12.69 -7.48 -1.56
CA LEU A 159 -11.49 -7.40 -0.74
C LEU A 159 -10.68 -6.14 -1.02
N GLU A 160 -10.66 -5.66 -2.28
CA GLU A 160 -10.04 -4.38 -2.62
C GLU A 160 -10.72 -3.23 -1.88
N LYS A 161 -12.07 -3.17 -1.91
CA LYS A 161 -12.82 -2.14 -1.17
C LYS A 161 -12.48 -2.17 0.32
N LYS A 162 -12.51 -3.35 0.94
CA LYS A 162 -12.17 -3.51 2.36
C LYS A 162 -10.74 -3.11 2.68
N PHE A 163 -9.79 -3.42 1.80
CA PHE A 163 -8.41 -3.00 1.93
C PHE A 163 -8.31 -1.48 1.94
N PHE A 164 -8.97 -0.82 0.98
CA PHE A 164 -8.92 0.63 0.82
C PHE A 164 -9.57 1.35 2.02
N ASP A 165 -10.78 0.92 2.41
CA ASP A 165 -11.50 1.46 3.58
C ASP A 165 -10.64 1.34 4.84
N ARG A 166 -10.07 0.15 5.09
CA ARG A 166 -9.26 -0.11 6.28
C ARG A 166 -7.92 0.64 6.26
N TRP A 167 -7.31 0.78 5.09
CA TRP A 167 -6.12 1.59 4.96
C TRP A 167 -6.41 3.05 5.30
N TRP A 168 -7.46 3.61 4.72
CA TRP A 168 -7.83 5.01 4.89
C TRP A 168 -8.22 5.33 6.34
N LEU A 169 -9.12 4.53 6.92
CA LEU A 169 -9.68 4.79 8.24
C LEU A 169 -8.72 4.44 9.38
N THR A 170 -7.82 3.48 9.16
CA THR A 170 -6.95 2.94 10.23
C THR A 170 -5.48 3.02 9.88
N ALA A 171 -5.03 2.35 8.82
CA ALA A 171 -3.60 2.15 8.57
C ALA A 171 -2.82 3.45 8.35
N SER A 172 -3.40 4.40 7.61
CA SER A 172 -2.84 5.72 7.30
C SER A 172 -2.54 6.55 8.55
N ARG A 173 -3.21 6.23 9.68
CA ARG A 173 -3.08 6.93 10.96
C ARG A 173 -2.10 6.25 11.90
N LEU A 174 -1.69 5.01 11.62
CA LEU A 174 -0.72 4.28 12.43
C LEU A 174 0.68 4.90 12.23
N PRO A 175 1.47 5.10 13.30
CA PRO A 175 2.88 5.42 13.16
C PRO A 175 3.58 4.32 12.34
N LEU A 176 4.35 4.72 11.33
CA LEU A 176 5.18 3.76 10.63
C LEU A 176 6.34 3.29 11.50
N ARG A 177 6.61 2.00 11.39
CA ARG A 177 7.77 1.35 11.99
C ARG A 177 9.06 1.83 11.33
N ARG A 178 10.09 2.04 12.15
CA ARG A 178 11.41 2.52 11.72
C ARG A 178 12.53 1.78 12.40
N PHE A 179 13.62 1.59 11.66
CA PHE A 179 14.90 1.13 12.20
C PHE A 179 15.63 2.28 12.92
N GLU A 180 16.67 1.95 13.71
CA GLU A 180 17.45 2.94 14.47
C GLU A 180 18.12 4.00 13.59
N ASN A 181 18.42 3.67 12.33
CA ASN A 181 18.96 4.61 11.35
C ASN A 181 17.92 5.59 10.79
N GLY A 182 16.65 5.45 11.19
CA GLY A 182 15.54 6.29 10.75
C GLY A 182 14.82 5.79 9.50
N ASP A 183 15.30 4.74 8.83
CA ASP A 183 14.65 4.20 7.63
C ASP A 183 13.32 3.53 7.98
N ALA A 184 12.31 3.72 7.13
CA ALA A 184 11.05 3.00 7.23
C ALA A 184 11.24 1.48 7.05
N VAL A 185 10.48 0.69 7.79
CA VAL A 185 10.44 -0.76 7.59
C VAL A 185 9.68 -1.07 6.31
N LEU A 186 10.39 -1.52 5.28
CA LEU A 186 9.84 -1.94 4.00
C LEU A 186 10.08 -3.44 3.77
N PRO A 187 9.21 -4.16 3.04
CA PRO A 187 9.33 -5.60 2.87
C PRO A 187 10.69 -6.03 2.30
N ILE A 188 11.22 -5.29 1.31
CA ILE A 188 12.52 -5.59 0.67
C ILE A 188 13.72 -5.39 1.59
N THR A 189 13.66 -4.46 2.54
CA THR A 189 14.78 -4.13 3.46
C THR A 189 14.60 -4.75 4.84
N ALA A 190 13.40 -5.19 5.20
CA ALA A 190 13.01 -5.59 6.55
C ALA A 190 13.95 -6.64 7.14
N ARG A 191 14.23 -7.73 6.42
CA ARG A 191 15.10 -8.80 6.92
C ARG A 191 16.55 -8.35 7.12
N TYR A 192 17.07 -7.56 6.18
CA TYR A 192 18.44 -7.07 6.24
C TYR A 192 18.64 -6.17 7.45
N TYR A 193 17.75 -5.20 7.63
CA TYR A 193 17.83 -4.26 8.74
C TYR A 193 17.40 -4.86 10.08
N GLN A 194 16.47 -5.83 10.11
CA GLN A 194 16.17 -6.60 11.32
C GLN A 194 17.39 -7.35 11.85
N ALA A 195 18.21 -7.93 10.95
CA ALA A 195 19.44 -8.61 11.36
C ALA A 195 20.48 -7.64 11.94
N GLN A 196 20.45 -6.37 11.53
CA GLN A 196 21.41 -5.35 11.93
C GLN A 196 20.99 -4.58 13.19
N TYR A 197 19.71 -4.24 13.31
CA TYR A 197 19.17 -3.36 14.37
C TYR A 197 18.22 -4.10 15.33
N GLY A 198 17.97 -5.40 15.12
CA GLY A 198 17.11 -6.22 15.98
C GLY A 198 15.63 -6.20 15.58
N THR A 199 14.79 -6.79 16.43
CA THR A 199 13.37 -7.05 16.16
C THR A 199 12.44 -5.95 16.62
N ALA A 200 12.88 -5.03 17.49
CA ALA A 200 12.01 -4.03 18.11
C ALA A 200 11.27 -3.18 17.07
N SER A 201 11.97 -2.75 16.01
CA SER A 201 11.39 -2.01 14.89
C SER A 201 10.34 -2.79 14.11
N MET A 202 10.30 -4.12 14.20
CA MET A 202 9.31 -4.94 13.52
C MET A 202 7.97 -5.03 14.28
N GLU A 203 7.92 -4.58 15.52
CA GLU A 203 6.71 -4.65 16.35
C GLU A 203 5.71 -3.55 15.97
N TRP A 204 4.43 -3.91 15.91
CA TRP A 204 3.35 -2.96 15.67
C TRP A 204 2.83 -2.40 16.99
N HIS A 205 2.98 -1.07 17.18
CA HIS A 205 2.34 -0.35 18.26
C HIS A 205 0.94 0.09 17.83
N MET A 206 -0.02 -0.82 17.99
CA MET A 206 -1.42 -0.54 17.67
C MET A 206 -2.05 0.34 18.76
N PRO A 207 -2.82 1.39 18.40
CA PRO A 207 -3.64 2.10 19.37
C PRO A 207 -4.68 1.14 19.97
N PRO A 208 -5.17 1.41 21.20
CA PRO A 208 -6.24 0.62 21.81
C PRO A 208 -7.45 0.48 20.88
N THR A 209 -8.17 -0.63 20.99
CA THR A 209 -9.27 -1.02 20.07
C THR A 209 -10.40 0.02 19.97
N ASP A 210 -10.50 0.93 20.93
CA ASP A 210 -11.55 1.94 21.09
C ASP A 210 -11.50 3.07 20.04
N TRP A 211 -10.46 3.12 19.20
CA TRP A 211 -10.30 4.12 18.12
C TRP A 211 -11.12 3.81 16.85
N VAL A 212 -11.76 2.64 16.79
CA VAL A 212 -12.53 2.18 15.61
C VAL A 212 -13.99 2.64 15.64
N GLU A 213 -14.46 3.29 16.72
CA GLU A 213 -15.84 3.81 16.81
C GLU A 213 -15.88 5.33 16.97
N ARG A 214 -15.69 6.08 15.87
CA ARG A 214 -16.26 7.44 15.71
C ARG A 214 -16.60 7.71 14.24
N ASP A 215 -17.49 6.88 13.68
CA ASP A 215 -18.16 7.14 12.40
C ASP A 215 -19.39 8.05 12.60
N GLY A 216 -19.20 9.22 13.22
CA GLY A 216 -20.28 10.16 13.55
C GLY A 216 -20.31 11.46 12.74
N ASP A 217 -19.15 12.09 12.46
CA ASP A 217 -19.14 13.54 12.20
C ASP A 217 -18.39 13.99 10.93
N LEU A 218 -18.21 13.12 9.92
CA LEU A 218 -17.47 13.50 8.70
C LEU A 218 -18.24 13.31 7.39
N TRP A 219 -19.56 13.45 7.42
CA TRP A 219 -20.36 13.72 6.23
C TRP A 219 -21.00 15.10 6.40
N VAL A 220 -20.32 16.13 5.90
CA VAL A 220 -21.02 17.35 5.48
C VAL A 220 -21.36 17.12 4.02
N ASP A 221 -22.62 16.83 3.76
CA ASP A 221 -23.20 16.92 2.42
C ASP A 221 -22.90 18.32 1.88
N VAL A 222 -22.04 18.40 0.87
CA VAL A 222 -22.00 19.60 0.04
C VAL A 222 -23.16 19.44 -0.92
N ASP A 223 -24.27 20.06 -0.53
CA ASP A 223 -25.49 20.18 -1.31
C ASP A 223 -25.18 20.54 -2.78
N GLU A 224 -25.94 19.87 -3.64
CA GLU A 224 -26.10 20.17 -5.05
C GLU A 224 -26.52 21.64 -5.24
N CYS A 225 -25.58 22.52 -5.57
CA CYS A 225 -25.94 23.75 -6.27
C CYS A 225 -26.23 23.39 -7.74
N GLY A 226 -27.47 22.92 -7.97
CA GLY A 226 -28.12 23.00 -9.27
C GLY A 226 -28.33 24.46 -9.70
N PRO A 227 -28.43 24.74 -11.01
CA PRO A 227 -28.57 26.10 -11.52
C PRO A 227 -30.03 26.54 -11.45
N GLU A 228 -30.32 27.68 -10.83
CA GLU A 228 -31.56 28.41 -11.08
C GLU A 228 -31.29 29.83 -11.55
N ILE A 229 -31.75 30.02 -12.79
CA ILE A 229 -31.97 31.27 -13.50
C ILE A 229 -33.01 32.08 -12.73
N LEU A 230 -32.72 33.33 -12.37
CA LEU A 230 -33.74 34.39 -12.32
C LEU A 230 -33.15 35.76 -12.69
N ALA A 231 -33.95 36.47 -13.48
CA ALA A 231 -33.72 37.73 -14.17
C ALA A 231 -33.33 38.92 -13.28
N PHE A 232 -32.49 39.82 -13.83
CA PHE A 232 -32.86 41.18 -14.26
C PHE A 232 -31.86 41.67 -15.32
#